data_AF-A0A817ANW1-F1
#
_entry.id   AF-A0A817ANW1-F1
#
_cell.length_a   1.000
_cell.length_b   1.000
_cell.length_c   1.000
_cell.angle_alpha   90.00
_cell.angle_beta   90.00
_cell.angle_gamma   90.00
#
_symmetry.space_group_name_H-M   'P 1'
#
loop_
_entity.id
_entity.type
_entity.pdbx_description
1 polymer ?
#
loop_
_entity_poly.entity_id
_entity_poly.type
_entity_poly.pdbx_seq_one_letter_code
_entity_poly.pdbx_strand_id
1 'polypeptide(L)'
;MAMDPQAKPLIVLPKGIIESWKREFTKWAVENIPLYSVKAESRRQQLKVLREWVEERSILFLGYQQFAKIICDDSINIDDEVSEDCKRILLEKPTLLILDEGHTSRNKETNMLISLARVRTPRKVVLTGTFVFIMADWYTPTLNNRFTLFTLNSFVRL
;
A
#
# COMPACT_ATOMS: atom_id res chain seq x y z
N MET A 1 13.47 -10.73 -15.07
CA MET A 1 13.02 -11.15 -13.71
C MET A 1 11.77 -11.99 -13.89
N ALA A 2 11.80 -13.26 -13.50
CA ALA A 2 10.63 -14.13 -13.60
C ALA A 2 9.49 -13.54 -12.76
N MET A 3 8.33 -13.31 -13.37
CA MET A 3 7.19 -12.71 -12.70
C MET A 3 6.64 -13.69 -11.66
N ASP A 4 6.77 -13.30 -10.38
CA ASP A 4 6.35 -14.11 -9.24
C ASP A 4 4.83 -14.34 -9.27
N PRO A 5 4.34 -15.58 -9.42
CA PRO A 5 2.90 -15.88 -9.42
C PRO A 5 2.20 -15.58 -8.09
N GLN A 6 2.97 -15.40 -7.01
CA GLN A 6 2.46 -15.00 -5.69
C GLN A 6 2.55 -13.49 -5.45
N ALA A 7 2.93 -12.70 -6.47
CA ALA A 7 3.05 -11.26 -6.34
C ALA A 7 1.72 -10.63 -5.95
N LYS A 8 1.74 -9.96 -4.80
CA LYS A 8 0.66 -9.17 -4.22
C LYS A 8 1.17 -7.76 -3.91
N PRO A 9 1.33 -6.89 -4.92
CA PRO A 9 1.73 -5.51 -4.68
C PRO A 9 0.58 -4.73 -4.03
N LEU A 10 0.91 -4.04 -2.94
CA LEU A 10 0.06 -3.05 -2.30
C LEU A 10 0.60 -1.66 -2.62
N ILE A 11 -0.20 -0.85 -3.29
CA ILE A 11 0.13 0.53 -3.64
C ILE A 11 -0.71 1.45 -2.76
N VAL A 12 -0.05 2.26 -1.94
CA VAL A 12 -0.68 3.27 -1.07
C VAL A 12 -0.38 4.64 -1.64
N LEU A 13 -1.43 5.39 -1.94
CA LEU A 13 -1.35 6.64 -2.70
C LEU A 13 -2.46 7.62 -2.30
N PRO A 14 -2.37 8.91 -2.67
CA PRO A 14 -3.47 9.85 -2.51
C PRO A 14 -4.74 9.39 -3.25
N LYS A 15 -5.91 9.47 -2.60
CA LYS A 15 -7.18 8.99 -3.16
C LYS A 15 -7.50 9.57 -4.54
N GLY A 16 -7.13 10.83 -4.78
CA GLY A 16 -7.41 11.55 -6.03
C GLY A 16 -6.71 11.00 -7.27
N ILE A 17 -5.64 10.22 -7.11
CA ILE A 17 -4.85 9.71 -8.25
C ILE A 17 -4.98 8.19 -8.47
N ILE A 18 -5.80 7.49 -7.67
CA ILE A 18 -6.02 6.04 -7.78
C ILE A 18 -6.50 5.65 -9.18
N GLU A 19 -7.48 6.37 -9.73
CA GLU A 19 -8.02 6.06 -11.06
C GLU A 19 -7.02 6.36 -12.18
N SER A 20 -6.18 7.39 -12.01
CA SER A 20 -5.10 7.68 -12.95
C SER A 20 -4.07 6.57 -12.97
N TRP A 21 -3.63 6.10 -11.80
CA TRP A 21 -2.73 4.96 -11.69
C TRP A 21 -3.31 3.70 -12.31
N LYS A 22 -4.59 3.38 -12.06
CA LYS A 22 -5.25 2.25 -12.71
C LYS A 22 -5.23 2.35 -14.23
N ARG A 23 -5.51 3.52 -14.79
CA ARG A 23 -5.46 3.76 -16.24
C ARG A 23 -4.05 3.56 -16.80
N GLU A 24 -3.02 4.07 -16.12
CA GLU A 24 -1.65 3.84 -16.54
C GLU A 24 -1.28 2.36 -16.47
N PHE A 25 -1.63 1.66 -15.38
CA PHE A 25 -1.43 0.21 -15.28
C PHE A 25 -2.16 -0.53 -16.41
N THR A 26 -3.42 -0.22 -16.72
CA THR A 26 -4.12 -0.83 -17.86
C THR A 26 -3.46 -0.51 -19.21
N LYS A 27 -2.92 0.70 -19.38
CA LYS A 27 -2.27 1.13 -20.62
C LYS A 27 -0.93 0.42 -20.85
N TRP A 28 -0.14 0.24 -19.80
CA TRP A 28 1.24 -0.27 -19.89
C TRP A 28 1.38 -1.74 -19.49
N ALA A 29 0.38 -2.34 -18.85
CA ALA A 29 0.47 -3.72 -18.41
C ALA A 29 0.56 -4.66 -19.62
N VAL A 30 1.69 -5.36 -19.68
CA VAL A 30 1.98 -6.40 -20.66
C VAL A 30 1.15 -7.68 -20.38
N GLU A 31 0.51 -7.76 -19.21
CA GLU A 31 -0.32 -8.89 -18.75
C GLU A 31 -1.65 -8.40 -18.13
N ASN A 32 -2.74 -9.16 -18.31
CA ASN A 32 -4.05 -8.90 -17.71
C ASN A 32 -4.05 -9.22 -16.19
N ILE A 33 -3.41 -8.36 -15.39
CA ILE A 33 -3.38 -8.49 -13.93
C ILE A 33 -4.60 -7.79 -13.32
N PRO A 34 -5.40 -8.46 -12.46
CA PRO A 34 -6.52 -7.82 -11.78
C PRO A 34 -6.10 -6.63 -10.91
N LEU A 35 -6.87 -5.53 -11.00
CA LEU A 35 -6.62 -4.28 -10.30
C LEU A 35 -7.74 -3.97 -9.28
N TYR A 36 -7.47 -4.21 -8.01
CA TYR A 36 -8.42 -3.99 -6.92
C TYR A 36 -8.27 -2.60 -6.30
N SER A 37 -9.38 -2.01 -5.83
CA SER A 37 -9.33 -0.82 -4.99
C SER A 37 -10.41 -0.85 -3.94
N VAL A 38 -10.06 -0.51 -2.71
CA VAL A 38 -11.02 -0.47 -1.60
C VAL A 38 -11.79 0.85 -1.64
N LYS A 39 -12.93 0.87 -2.37
CA LYS A 39 -13.86 2.01 -2.38
C LYS A 39 -14.97 1.90 -1.33
N ALA A 40 -15.12 0.74 -0.71
CA ALA A 40 -16.26 0.41 0.15
C ALA A 40 -16.22 1.11 1.51
N GLU A 41 -17.41 1.50 1.99
CA GLU A 41 -17.60 2.19 3.27
C GLU A 41 -17.69 1.23 4.46
N SER A 42 -18.15 -0.01 4.23
CA SER A 42 -18.31 -1.03 5.29
C SER A 42 -17.12 -1.98 5.39
N ARG A 43 -16.74 -2.37 6.61
CA ARG A 43 -15.60 -3.27 6.87
C ARG A 43 -15.75 -4.64 6.18
N ARG A 44 -16.97 -5.17 6.09
CA ARG A 44 -17.27 -6.46 5.43
C ARG A 44 -17.02 -6.43 3.92
N GLN A 45 -17.42 -5.34 3.26
CA GLN A 45 -17.14 -5.16 1.84
C GLN A 45 -15.64 -4.95 1.60
N GLN A 46 -14.94 -4.25 2.50
CA GLN A 46 -13.49 -4.13 2.45
C GLN A 46 -12.82 -5.50 2.55
N LEU A 47 -13.26 -6.34 3.50
CA LEU A 47 -12.76 -7.71 3.66
C LEU A 47 -12.97 -8.56 2.40
N LYS A 48 -14.14 -8.44 1.75
CA LYS A 48 -14.42 -9.16 0.50
C LYS A 48 -13.40 -8.81 -0.58
N VAL A 49 -13.16 -7.53 -0.83
CA VAL A 49 -12.17 -7.07 -1.83
C VAL A 49 -10.76 -7.52 -1.46
N LEU A 50 -10.42 -7.50 -0.17
CA LEU A 50 -9.12 -7.98 0.30
C LEU A 50 -8.93 -9.49 0.11
N ARG A 51 -9.99 -10.28 0.27
CA ARG A 51 -9.97 -11.73 0.02
C ARG A 51 -9.77 -12.03 -1.47
N GLU A 52 -10.53 -11.37 -2.34
CA GLU A 52 -10.36 -11.47 -3.80
C GLU A 52 -8.93 -11.09 -4.23
N TRP A 53 -8.38 -10.01 -3.66
CA TRP A 53 -7.00 -9.59 -3.94
C TRP A 53 -5.94 -10.63 -3.54
N VAL A 54 -6.15 -11.40 -2.47
CA VAL A 54 -5.13 -12.39 -2.03
C VAL A 54 -5.26 -13.75 -2.70
N GLU A 55 -6.37 -14.03 -3.40
CA GLU A 55 -6.65 -15.30 -4.06
C GLU A 55 -5.74 -15.53 -5.27
N GLU A 56 -5.48 -14.49 -6.05
CA GLU A 56 -4.65 -14.56 -7.25
C GLU A 56 -3.61 -13.45 -7.32
N ARG A 57 -2.72 -13.54 -8.31
CA ARG A 57 -1.73 -12.51 -8.60
C ARG A 57 -2.45 -11.22 -9.01
N SER A 58 -2.42 -10.22 -8.15
CA SER A 58 -3.18 -9.00 -8.36
C SER A 58 -2.62 -7.80 -7.61
N ILE A 59 -3.02 -6.60 -8.03
CA ILE A 59 -2.54 -5.33 -7.49
C ILE A 59 -3.66 -4.67 -6.69
N LEU A 60 -3.34 -4.24 -5.47
CA LEU A 60 -4.27 -3.49 -4.62
C LEU A 60 -3.86 -2.02 -4.53
N PHE A 61 -4.81 -1.14 -4.85
CA PHE A 61 -4.69 0.31 -4.65
C PHE A 61 -5.47 0.74 -3.42
N LEU A 62 -4.83 1.50 -2.54
CA LEU A 62 -5.45 1.97 -1.31
C LEU A 62 -5.07 3.42 -0.99
N GLY A 63 -6.06 4.21 -0.55
CA GLY A 63 -5.81 5.56 -0.08
C GLY A 63 -5.07 5.55 1.26
N TYR A 64 -4.11 6.46 1.47
CA TYR A 64 -3.41 6.61 2.77
C TYR A 64 -4.36 6.67 3.98
N GLN A 65 -5.41 7.48 3.89
CA GLN A 65 -6.40 7.64 4.96
C GLN A 65 -7.19 6.36 5.22
N GLN A 66 -7.55 5.62 4.16
CA GLN A 66 -8.28 4.36 4.28
C GLN A 66 -7.39 3.28 4.89
N PHE A 67 -6.13 3.18 4.46
CA PHE A 67 -5.16 2.26 5.03
C PHE A 67 -4.98 2.50 6.54
N ALA A 68 -4.67 3.74 6.93
CA ALA A 68 -4.50 4.09 8.34
C ALA A 68 -5.77 3.81 9.16
N LYS A 69 -6.97 4.11 8.61
CA LYS A 69 -8.24 3.78 9.25
C LYS A 69 -8.41 2.28 9.46
N ILE A 70 -8.11 1.45 8.47
CA ILE A 70 -8.26 -0.01 8.58
C ILE A 70 -7.32 -0.59 9.66
N ILE A 71 -6.08 -0.07 9.73
CA ILE A 71 -5.03 -0.56 10.65
C ILE A 71 -5.18 -0.05 12.09
N CYS A 72 -5.60 1.20 12.27
CA CYS A 72 -5.65 1.86 13.59
C CYS A 72 -7.05 1.95 14.20
N ASP A 73 -8.07 1.36 13.57
CA ASP A 73 -9.41 1.28 14.15
C ASP A 73 -9.45 0.18 15.21
N ASP A 74 -9.38 0.62 16.47
CA ASP A 74 -9.43 -0.20 17.68
C ASP A 74 -10.83 -0.16 18.33
N SER A 75 -11.87 0.18 17.57
CA SER A 75 -13.23 0.24 18.11
C SER A 75 -13.76 -1.16 18.45
N ILE A 76 -14.06 -1.38 19.73
CA ILE A 76 -14.64 -2.60 20.28
C ILE A 76 -16.08 -2.72 19.77
N ASN A 77 -16.30 -3.40 18.64
CA ASN A 77 -17.61 -3.64 18.05
C ASN A 77 -17.69 -5.07 17.50
N ILE A 78 -18.90 -5.57 17.23
CA ILE A 78 -19.15 -6.92 16.68
C ILE A 78 -18.37 -7.23 15.39
N ASP A 79 -17.95 -6.21 14.64
CA ASP A 79 -17.09 -6.36 13.46
C ASP A 79 -15.59 -6.54 13.82
N ASP A 80 -15.24 -6.80 15.08
CA ASP A 80 -13.86 -6.99 15.55
C ASP A 80 -13.14 -8.09 14.77
N GLU A 81 -13.78 -9.25 14.57
CA GLU A 81 -13.21 -10.34 13.77
C GLU A 81 -12.94 -9.93 12.31
N VAL A 82 -13.89 -9.21 11.68
CA VAL A 82 -13.76 -8.72 10.31
C VAL A 82 -12.69 -7.62 10.22
N SER A 83 -12.59 -6.79 11.26
CA SER A 83 -11.59 -5.73 11.38
C SER A 83 -10.19 -6.32 11.47
N GLU A 84 -9.99 -7.29 12.36
CA GLU A 84 -8.74 -8.00 12.56
C GLU A 84 -8.32 -8.80 11.31
N ASP A 85 -9.27 -9.43 10.62
CA ASP A 85 -9.01 -10.09 9.33
C ASP A 85 -8.48 -9.10 8.28
N CYS A 86 -9.10 -7.93 8.14
CA CYS A 86 -8.63 -6.89 7.24
C CYS A 86 -7.22 -6.41 7.62
N LYS A 87 -6.96 -6.17 8.92
CA LYS A 87 -5.65 -5.77 9.43
C LYS A 87 -4.60 -6.83 9.08
N ARG A 88 -4.87 -8.08 9.40
CA ARG A 88 -3.98 -9.22 9.13
C ARG A 88 -3.65 -9.34 7.64
N ILE A 89 -4.65 -9.23 6.76
CA ILE A 89 -4.42 -9.29 5.32
C ILE A 89 -3.49 -8.16 4.86
N LEU A 90 -3.77 -6.91 5.24
CA LEU A 90 -2.96 -5.76 4.82
C LEU A 90 -1.56 -5.74 5.42
N LEU A 91 -1.36 -6.35 6.60
CA LEU A 91 -0.06 -6.38 7.25
C LEU A 91 0.83 -7.54 6.80
N GLU A 92 0.26 -8.69 6.41
CA GLU A 92 1.06 -9.92 6.18
C GLU A 92 1.07 -10.42 4.73
N LYS A 93 0.07 -10.07 3.93
CA LYS A 93 -0.05 -10.56 2.54
C LYS A 93 0.71 -9.75 1.49
N PRO A 94 0.99 -8.43 1.65
CA PRO A 94 1.74 -7.70 0.65
C PRO A 94 3.16 -8.27 0.44
N THR A 95 3.50 -8.56 -0.80
CA THR A 95 4.87 -8.96 -1.20
C THR A 95 5.76 -7.79 -1.61
N LEU A 96 5.10 -6.66 -1.92
CA LEU A 96 5.70 -5.38 -2.26
C LEU A 96 4.77 -4.28 -1.77
N LEU A 97 5.30 -3.30 -1.04
CA LEU A 97 4.59 -2.09 -0.65
C LEU A 97 5.16 -0.91 -1.43
N ILE A 98 4.32 -0.16 -2.14
CA ILE A 98 4.69 1.06 -2.87
C ILE A 98 3.96 2.25 -2.26
N LEU A 99 4.68 3.30 -1.89
CA LEU A 99 4.14 4.54 -1.35
C LEU A 99 4.33 5.66 -2.37
N ASP A 100 3.26 6.17 -2.95
CA ASP A 100 3.32 7.29 -3.89
C ASP A 100 3.15 8.64 -3.16
N GLU A 101 3.90 9.66 -3.56
CA GLU A 101 3.83 11.00 -2.96
C GLU A 101 4.06 11.04 -1.44
N GLY A 102 4.97 10.18 -0.94
CA GLY A 102 5.26 10.05 0.51
C GLY A 102 5.74 11.32 1.21
N HIS A 103 6.02 12.40 0.47
CA HIS A 103 6.41 13.71 1.01
C HIS A 103 5.21 14.62 1.36
N THR A 104 4.00 14.30 0.91
CA THR A 104 2.79 15.12 1.14
C THR A 104 2.23 14.96 2.58
N SER A 105 2.80 14.08 3.41
CA SER A 105 2.19 13.67 4.68
C SER A 105 2.47 14.53 5.91
N ARG A 106 3.31 15.58 5.83
CA ARG A 106 3.94 16.30 6.96
C ARG A 106 3.09 16.70 8.18
N ASN A 107 1.75 16.73 8.11
CA ASN A 107 0.89 17.20 9.21
C ASN A 107 -0.08 16.14 9.82
N LYS A 108 -0.08 14.88 9.35
CA LYS A 108 -0.98 13.81 9.87
C LYS A 108 -0.27 12.46 10.10
N GLU A 109 1.02 12.52 10.38
CA GLU A 109 1.97 11.41 10.15
C GLU A 109 1.90 10.24 11.14
N THR A 110 1.60 10.46 12.42
CA THR A 110 1.81 9.40 13.43
C THR A 110 1.06 8.10 13.14
N ASN A 111 -0.24 8.15 12.87
CA ASN A 111 -1.03 6.93 12.62
C ASN A 111 -0.70 6.31 11.26
N MET A 112 -0.35 7.11 10.26
CA MET A 112 0.02 6.62 8.93
C MET A 112 1.39 5.93 8.96
N LEU A 113 2.39 6.55 9.58
CA LEU A 113 3.73 5.99 9.70
C LEU A 113 3.73 4.73 10.55
N ILE A 114 3.04 4.74 11.68
CA ILE A 114 2.92 3.56 12.55
C ILE A 114 2.23 2.42 11.79
N SER A 115 1.14 2.68 11.06
CA SER A 115 0.46 1.64 10.29
C SER A 115 1.33 1.08 9.16
N LEU A 116 2.09 1.91 8.46
CA LEU A 116 2.99 1.48 7.37
C LEU A 116 4.22 0.72 7.88
N ALA A 117 4.75 1.11 9.04
CA ALA A 117 5.84 0.39 9.70
C ALA A 117 5.41 -1.04 10.11
N ARG A 118 4.14 -1.23 10.48
CA ARG A 118 3.59 -2.53 10.87
C ARG A 118 3.50 -3.54 9.70
N VAL A 119 3.51 -3.08 8.45
CA VAL A 119 3.43 -3.98 7.27
C VAL A 119 4.68 -4.85 7.19
N ARG A 120 4.49 -6.17 7.23
CA ARG A 120 5.53 -7.19 7.10
C ARG A 120 5.69 -7.57 5.64
N THR A 121 6.64 -6.94 4.97
CA THR A 121 6.95 -7.26 3.57
C THR A 121 8.44 -7.12 3.31
N PRO A 122 9.05 -8.01 2.49
CA PRO A 122 10.48 -7.95 2.20
C PRO A 122 10.86 -6.75 1.33
N ARG A 123 9.90 -6.13 0.63
CA ARG A 123 10.16 -5.05 -0.32
C ARG A 123 9.23 -3.86 -0.05
N LYS A 124 9.81 -2.72 0.29
CA LYS A 124 9.09 -1.45 0.44
C LYS A 124 9.74 -0.39 -0.44
N VAL A 125 8.93 0.28 -1.24
CA VAL A 125 9.34 1.31 -2.19
C VAL A 125 8.60 2.60 -1.89
N VAL A 126 9.32 3.72 -1.90
CA VAL A 126 8.73 5.05 -1.82
C VAL A 126 9.03 5.79 -3.12
N LEU A 127 7.98 6.32 -3.74
CA LEU A 127 8.03 7.17 -4.91
C LEU A 127 7.84 8.62 -4.46
N THR A 128 8.71 9.51 -4.94
CA THR A 128 8.61 10.94 -4.69
C THR A 128 8.88 11.69 -5.99
N GLY A 129 7.98 12.60 -6.35
CA GLY A 129 8.14 13.53 -7.48
C GLY A 129 9.12 14.68 -7.19
N THR A 130 9.42 14.95 -5.91
CA THR A 130 10.26 16.08 -5.50
C THR A 130 11.69 15.60 -5.25
N PHE A 131 12.64 16.05 -6.08
CA PHE A 131 14.05 16.07 -5.72
C PHE A 131 14.22 17.02 -4.52
N VAL A 132 15.09 16.67 -3.56
CA VAL A 132 15.67 17.53 -2.50
C VAL A 132 15.08 17.37 -1.06
N PHE A 133 15.97 16.92 -0.16
CA PHE A 133 16.06 17.19 1.30
C PHE A 133 14.89 16.80 2.24
N ILE A 134 14.59 15.52 2.45
CA ILE A 134 13.90 15.09 3.70
C ILE A 134 14.44 13.73 4.23
N MET A 135 15.45 13.14 3.58
CA MET A 135 15.88 11.76 3.84
C MET A 135 16.67 11.51 5.14
N ALA A 136 16.99 12.52 5.95
CA ALA A 136 17.76 12.29 7.16
C ALA A 136 16.94 11.61 8.28
N ASP A 137 15.65 11.95 8.42
CA ASP A 137 14.84 11.45 9.54
C ASP A 137 14.17 10.10 9.25
N TRP A 138 13.83 9.81 7.98
CA TRP A 138 13.19 8.56 7.55
C TRP A 138 14.15 7.36 7.52
N TYR A 139 15.45 7.61 7.59
CA TYR A 139 16.50 6.59 7.49
C TYR A 139 17.15 6.27 8.83
N THR A 140 16.66 6.82 9.94
CA THR A 140 17.19 6.47 11.26
C THR A 140 16.90 4.98 11.54
N PRO A 141 17.94 4.14 11.67
CA PRO A 141 17.78 2.70 11.75
C PRO A 141 17.38 2.31 13.18
N THR A 142 16.11 2.47 13.51
CA THR A 142 15.52 1.75 14.63
C THR A 142 14.69 0.59 14.07
N LEU A 143 15.36 -0.58 14.04
CA LEU A 143 14.80 -1.93 13.95
C LEU A 143 14.14 -2.33 12.60
N ASN A 144 14.94 -3.04 11.78
CA ASN A 144 14.53 -4.08 10.82
C ASN A 144 13.62 -3.73 9.61
N ASN A 145 13.38 -2.47 9.26
CA ASN A 145 12.42 -2.13 8.19
C ASN A 145 12.99 -1.14 7.14
N ARG A 146 13.92 -1.61 6.29
CA ARG A 146 14.54 -0.76 5.26
C ARG A 146 13.56 -0.49 4.10
N PHE A 147 13.28 0.77 3.82
CA PHE A 147 12.63 1.22 2.59
C PHE A 147 13.69 1.48 1.50
N THR A 148 13.41 1.02 0.28
CA THR A 148 14.24 1.31 -0.91
C THR A 148 13.63 2.48 -1.66
N LEU A 149 14.38 3.55 -1.87
CA LEU A 149 13.89 4.73 -2.60
C LEU A 149 14.06 4.54 -4.11
N PHE A 150 13.01 4.83 -4.88
CA PHE A 150 13.10 4.94 -6.33
C PHE A 150 12.54 6.28 -6.79
N THR A 151 13.21 6.92 -7.75
CA THR A 151 12.58 8.03 -8.49
C THR A 151 11.59 7.45 -9.49
N LEU A 152 10.48 8.16 -9.78
CA LEU A 152 9.46 7.72 -10.74
C LEU A 152 10.06 7.32 -12.10
N ASN A 153 11.11 8.01 -12.54
CA ASN A 153 11.84 7.69 -13.78
C ASN A 153 12.62 6.37 -13.73
N SER A 154 12.96 5.87 -12.54
CA SER A 154 13.67 4.60 -12.35
C SER A 154 12.72 3.41 -12.24
N PHE A 155 11.45 3.62 -11.87
CA PHE A 155 10.49 2.54 -11.63
C PHE A 155 9.91 1.96 -12.94
N VAL A 156 9.76 2.78 -13.99
CA VAL A 156 9.23 2.36 -15.30
C VAL A 156 10.16 1.40 -16.06
N ARG A 157 11.40 1.20 -15.59
CA ARG A 157 12.41 0.34 -16.22
C ARG A 157 12.68 -0.99 -15.49
N LEU A 158 11.92 -1.31 -14.44
CA LEU A 158 11.96 -2.61 -13.74
C LEU A 158 10.85 -3.53 -14.25
#